data_AF-A0A3D2CAU0-F1
#
_entry.id   AF-A0A3D2CAU0-F1
#
_cell.length_a   1.000
_cell.length_b   1.000
_cell.length_c   1.000
_cell.angle_alpha   90.00
_cell.angle_beta   90.00
_cell.angle_gamma   90.00
#
_symmetry.space_group_name_H-M   'P 1'
#
loop_
_entity.id
_entity.type
_entity.pdbx_description
1 polymer ?
#
loop_
_entity_poly.entity_id
_entity_poly.type
_entity_poly.pdbx_seq_one_letter_code
_entity_poly.pdbx_strand_id
1 'polypeptide(L)' 'MSEAEQTLSIEVVSEISAVDPETWDALVPADDPFCTHAFLSAVEDSGSASRDTGWIPAHVLV' A
#
# COMPACT_ATOMS: atom_id res chain seq x y z
N MET A 1 -31.24 -17.50 -9.64
CA MET A 1 -30.34 -16.36 -9.38
C MET A 1 -29.34 -16.88 -8.38
N SER A 2 -28.15 -17.28 -8.85
CA SER A 2 -27.10 -17.82 -7.98
C SER A 2 -26.25 -16.65 -7.52
N GLU A 3 -26.32 -16.30 -6.24
CA GLU A 3 -25.31 -15.47 -5.61
C GLU A 3 -24.03 -16.33 -5.57
N ALA A 4 -23.01 -15.95 -6.32
CA ALA A 4 -21.70 -16.56 -6.19
C ALA A 4 -21.18 -16.20 -4.79
N GLU A 5 -20.80 -17.20 -4.00
CA GLU A 5 -20.11 -16.98 -2.73
C GLU A 5 -18.75 -16.30 -3.02
N GLN A 6 -18.73 -14.97 -2.97
CA GLN A 6 -17.51 -14.18 -3.10
C GLN A 6 -16.70 -14.38 -1.82
N THR A 7 -15.62 -15.16 -1.90
CA THR A 7 -14.66 -15.28 -0.80
C THR A 7 -13.76 -14.05 -0.82
N LEU A 8 -13.80 -13.25 0.24
CA LEU A 8 -12.90 -12.11 0.43
C LEU A 8 -11.55 -12.62 0.96
N SER A 9 -10.47 -12.34 0.23
CA SER A 9 -9.10 -12.56 0.70
C SER A 9 -8.53 -11.23 1.17
N ILE A 10 -7.76 -11.25 2.26
CA ILE A 10 -7.08 -10.05 2.76
C ILE A 10 -5.61 -10.42 2.97
N GLU A 11 -4.72 -9.60 2.44
CA GLU A 11 -3.28 -9.71 2.63
C GLU A 11 -2.73 -8.41 3.22
N VAL A 12 -1.74 -8.52 4.10
CA VAL A 12 -1.04 -7.34 4.66
C VAL A 12 0.43 -7.45 4.28
N VAL A 13 0.91 -6.49 3.50
CA VAL A 13 2.32 -6.39 3.12
C VAL A 13 3.02 -5.32 3.96
N SER A 14 4.26 -5.62 4.36
CA SER A 14 5.05 -4.79 5.29
C SER A 14 5.87 -3.70 4.63
N GLU A 15 5.85 -3.61 3.31
CA GLU A 15 6.61 -2.66 2.49
C GLU A 15 5.83 -2.40 1.20
N ILE A 16 5.84 -1.16 0.72
CA ILE A 16 5.08 -0.81 -0.49
C ILE A 16 5.69 -1.43 -1.75
N SER A 17 7.00 -1.72 -1.72
CA SER A 17 7.76 -2.37 -2.81
C SER A 17 7.26 -3.76 -3.17
N ALA A 18 6.43 -4.39 -2.33
CA ALA A 18 5.78 -5.65 -2.63
C ALA A 18 4.58 -5.50 -3.59
N VAL A 19 4.15 -4.27 -3.88
CA VAL A 19 3.01 -3.95 -4.74
C VAL A 19 3.51 -3.31 -6.04
N ASP A 20 2.86 -3.64 -7.15
CA ASP A 20 3.15 -3.00 -8.43
C ASP A 20 2.81 -1.49 -8.38
N PRO A 21 3.75 -0.58 -8.74
CA PRO A 21 3.54 0.85 -8.65
C PRO A 21 2.40 1.36 -9.53
N GLU A 22 2.26 0.84 -10.75
CA GLU A 22 1.22 1.30 -11.68
C GLU A 22 -0.18 0.91 -11.17
N THR A 23 -0.30 -0.30 -10.63
CA THR A 23 -1.54 -0.81 -10.03
C THR A 23 -1.93 0.01 -8.80
N TRP A 24 -0.95 0.37 -7.96
CA TRP A 24 -1.19 1.21 -6.79
C TRP A 24 -1.57 2.64 -7.18
N ASP A 25 -0.76 3.29 -8.03
CA ASP A 25 -0.95 4.69 -8.43
C ASP A 25 -2.25 4.89 -9.23
N ALA A 26 -2.77 3.86 -9.89
CA ALA A 26 -4.09 3.89 -10.52
C ALA A 26 -5.26 4.09 -9.52
N LEU A 27 -5.05 3.78 -8.24
CA LEU A 27 -6.02 3.98 -7.16
C LEU A 27 -5.88 5.36 -6.49
N VAL A 28 -4.77 6.06 -6.72
CA VAL A 28 -4.44 7.31 -6.05
C VAL A 28 -5.05 8.50 -6.80
N PRO A 29 -5.85 9.35 -6.13
CA PRO A 29 -6.33 10.59 -6.73
C PRO A 29 -5.17 11.49 -7.17
N ALA A 30 -5.33 12.18 -8.30
CA ALA A 30 -4.26 13.01 -8.86
C ALA A 30 -3.78 14.16 -7.95
N ASP A 31 -4.60 14.56 -6.98
CA ASP A 31 -4.33 15.60 -5.98
C ASP A 31 -3.79 15.07 -4.65
N ASP A 32 -3.47 13.77 -4.55
CA ASP A 32 -2.89 13.14 -3.36
C ASP A 32 -1.48 12.57 -3.62
N PRO A 33 -0.44 13.43 -3.69
CA PRO A 33 0.92 12.97 -3.93
C PRO A 33 1.49 12.11 -2.78
N PHE A 34 0.92 12.20 -1.58
CA PHE A 34 1.40 11.50 -0.39
C PHE A 34 0.94 10.04 -0.32
N CYS A 35 -0.07 9.68 -1.10
CA CYS A 35 -0.50 8.29 -1.27
C CYS A 35 0.14 7.60 -2.48
N THR A 36 0.96 8.29 -3.28
CA THR A 36 1.65 7.67 -4.42
C THR A 36 2.66 6.62 -3.94
N HIS A 37 2.83 5.56 -4.75
CA HIS A 37 3.79 4.50 -4.48
C HIS A 37 5.20 5.07 -4.27
N ALA A 38 5.61 6.00 -5.14
CA ALA A 38 6.94 6.59 -5.09
C ALA A 38 7.20 7.37 -3.80
N PHE A 39 6.21 8.11 -3.29
CA PHE A 39 6.35 8.84 -2.02
C PHE A 39 6.46 7.87 -0.84
N LEU A 40 5.56 6.87 -0.76
CA LEU A 40 5.56 5.88 0.31
C LEU A 40 6.88 5.10 0.34
N SER A 41 7.37 4.65 -0.83
CA SER A 41 8.66 3.95 -0.95
C SER A 41 9.79 4.82 -0.44
N ALA A 42 9.84 6.11 -0.84
CA ALA A 42 10.90 7.01 -0.39
C ALA A 42 10.87 7.25 1.13
N VAL A 43 9.69 7.30 1.74
CA VAL A 43 9.55 7.48 3.19
C VAL A 43 9.97 6.21 3.96
N GLU A 44 9.67 5.03 3.43
CA GLU A 44 10.13 3.74 3.95
C GLU A 44 11.66 3.60 3.80
N ASP A 45 12.19 3.79 2.59
CA ASP A 45 13.61 3.63 2.23
C ASP A 45 14.52 4.63 2.94
N SER A 46 14.03 5.85 3.19
CA SER A 46 14.79 6.87 3.94
C SER A 46 14.89 6.58 5.44
N GLY A 47 14.13 5.61 5.96
CA GLY A 47 14.02 5.31 7.38
C GLY A 47 13.13 6.29 8.16
N SER A 48 12.48 7.24 7.46
CA SER A 48 11.60 8.24 8.10
C SER A 48 10.37 7.59 8.72
N ALA A 49 9.76 6.62 8.04
CA ALA A 49 8.71 5.75 8.61
C ALA A 49 9.27 4.35 8.84
N SER A 50 10.07 4.20 9.90
CA SER A 50 10.69 2.93 10.26
C SER A 50 10.41 2.59 11.72
N ARG A 51 10.69 1.33 12.10
CA ARG A 51 10.51 0.86 13.48
C ARG A 51 11.29 1.71 14.48
N ASP A 52 12.46 2.20 14.08
CA ASP A 52 13.32 3.03 14.91
C ASP A 52 12.72 4.42 15.19
N THR A 53 11.86 4.92 14.28
CA THR A 53 11.09 6.16 14.45
C THR A 53 9.70 5.92 15.05
N GLY A 54 9.41 4.68 15.47
CA GLY A 54 8.11 4.28 16.02
C GLY A 54 7.02 4.03 14.98
N TRP A 55 7.38 3.97 13.69
CA TRP A 55 6.47 3.69 12.57
C TRP A 55 6.63 2.26 12.05
N ILE A 56 5.54 1.67 11.56
CA ILE A 56 5.56 0.34 10.93
C ILE A 56 4.68 0.43 9.69
N PRO A 57 5.24 0.30 8.48
CA PRO A 57 4.43 0.22 7.26
C PRO A 57 3.57 -1.05 7.27
N ALA A 58 2.32 -0.90 6.84
CA ALA A 58 1.36 -1.99 6.76
C ALA A 58 0.31 -1.65 5.68
N HIS A 59 0.49 -2.19 4.47
CA HIS A 59 -0.42 -1.96 3.34
C HIS A 59 -1.38 -3.15 3.22
N VAL A 60 -2.68 -2.86 3.14
CA VAL A 60 -3.74 -3.88 3.13
C VAL A 60 -4.24 -4.07 1.70
N LEU A 61 -4.12 -5.29 1.19
CA LEU A 61 -4.61 -5.71 -0.12
C LEU A 61 -5.89 -6.54 0.06
N VAL A 62 -6.87 -6.31 -0.82
CA VAL A 62 -8.23 -6.87 -0.76
C VAL A 62 -8.67 -7.34 -2.14
#